data_AF-A0A6A0A1X6-F1
#
_entry.id   AF-A0A6A0A1X6-F1
#
_cell.length_a   1.000
_cell.length_b   1.000
_cell.length_c   1.000
_cell.angle_alpha   90.00
_cell.angle_beta   90.00
_cell.angle_gamma   90.00
#
_symmetry.space_group_name_H-M   'P 1'
#
loop_
_entity.id
_entity.type
_entity.pdbx_description
1 polymer ?
#
loop_
_entity_poly.entity_id
_entity_poly.type
_entity_poly.pdbx_seq_one_letter_code
_entity_poly.pdbx_strand_id
1 'polypeptide(L)'
;MREVEDQLASCTNLYVEEQLTSHFGQLVEFVKKAEQQQKRLAVPDGQPVPSYGPSQAAPLLADFSRRWQQAVEAMHQEVLRNVAGGACGRDVLQASMTALLKYYTRMLELLKKQGPEGQACVKDAVNIPAIMYEIKRITKA
;
A
#
# COMPACT_ATOMS: atom_id res chain seq x y z
N MET A 1 -1.10 -18.17 26.43
CA MET A 1 -2.08 -17.11 26.06
C MET A 1 -1.40 -16.10 25.12
N ARG A 2 -0.29 -15.44 25.53
CA ARG A 2 0.54 -14.59 24.65
C ARG A 2 1.01 -15.25 23.35
N GLU A 3 1.52 -16.48 23.38
CA GLU A 3 1.98 -17.17 22.16
C GLU A 3 0.90 -17.35 21.09
N VAL A 4 -0.37 -17.51 21.50
CA VAL A 4 -1.50 -17.66 20.56
C VAL A 4 -1.84 -16.31 19.91
N GLU A 5 -1.77 -15.23 20.69
CA GLU A 5 -1.98 -13.87 20.21
C GLU A 5 -0.86 -13.45 19.23
N ASP A 6 0.39 -13.77 19.55
CA ASP A 6 1.55 -13.50 18.70
C ASP A 6 1.49 -14.30 17.39
N GLN A 7 1.08 -15.57 17.45
CA GLN A 7 0.87 -16.40 16.25
C GLN A 7 -0.27 -15.86 15.38
N LEU A 8 -1.38 -15.42 15.98
CA LEU A 8 -2.50 -14.83 15.25
C LEU A 8 -2.11 -13.52 14.56
N ALA A 9 -1.33 -12.67 15.24
CA ALA A 9 -0.79 -11.44 14.67
C ALA A 9 0.17 -11.72 13.51
N SER A 10 1.01 -12.76 13.63
CA SER A 10 1.90 -13.19 12.55
C SER A 10 1.12 -13.69 11.32
N CYS A 11 0.13 -14.56 11.51
CA CYS A 11 -0.75 -15.05 10.43
C CYS A 11 -1.50 -13.90 9.76
N THR A 12 -1.99 -12.94 10.53
CA THR A 12 -2.66 -11.73 10.01
C THR A 12 -1.73 -10.92 9.13
N ASN A 13 -0.49 -10.66 9.58
CA ASN A 13 0.49 -9.92 8.81
C ASN A 13 0.87 -10.63 7.50
N LEU A 14 1.01 -11.95 7.53
CA LEU A 14 1.27 -12.75 6.33
C LEU A 14 0.12 -12.64 5.33
N TYR A 15 -1.12 -12.76 5.79
CA TYR A 15 -2.30 -12.59 4.93
C TYR A 15 -2.39 -11.18 4.35
N VAL A 16 -2.10 -10.14 5.14
CA VAL A 16 -2.03 -8.75 4.68
C VAL A 16 -0.97 -8.58 3.59
N GLU A 17 0.22 -9.14 3.77
CA GLU A 17 1.27 -9.07 2.76
C GLU A 17 0.90 -9.84 1.49
N GLU A 18 0.25 -11.00 1.61
CA GLU A 18 -0.24 -11.78 0.47
C GLU A 18 -1.31 -11.03 -0.32
N GLN A 19 -2.33 -10.49 0.37
CA GLN A 19 -3.36 -9.63 -0.21
C GLN A 19 -2.75 -8.46 -1.00
N LEU A 20 -1.84 -7.71 -0.37
CA LEU A 20 -1.19 -6.57 -1.01
C LEU A 20 -0.27 -6.96 -2.15
N THR A 21 0.37 -8.13 -2.08
CA THR A 21 1.23 -8.61 -3.16
C THR A 21 0.41 -9.05 -4.36
N SER A 22 -0.70 -9.77 -4.11
CA SER A 22 -1.65 -10.21 -5.14
C SER A 22 -2.25 -9.01 -5.89
N HIS A 23 -2.71 -8.00 -5.15
CA HIS A 23 -3.37 -6.86 -5.75
C HIS A 23 -2.44 -5.72 -6.12
N PHE A 24 -1.37 -5.43 -5.40
CA PHE A 24 -0.54 -4.23 -5.58
C PHE A 24 0.97 -4.53 -5.56
N GLY A 25 1.36 -5.76 -5.92
CA GLY A 25 2.74 -6.24 -5.79
C GLY A 25 3.81 -5.34 -6.39
N GLN A 26 3.61 -4.82 -7.61
CA GLN A 26 4.60 -3.92 -8.24
C GLN A 26 4.78 -2.60 -7.46
N LEU A 27 3.70 -2.05 -6.91
CA LEU A 27 3.75 -0.85 -6.08
C LEU A 27 4.49 -1.11 -4.77
N VAL A 28 4.14 -2.21 -4.09
CA VAL A 28 4.80 -2.64 -2.85
C VAL A 28 6.30 -2.88 -3.09
N GLU A 29 6.63 -3.57 -4.18
CA GLU A 29 8.01 -3.86 -4.55
C GLU A 29 8.80 -2.58 -4.85
N PHE A 30 8.22 -1.62 -5.58
CA PHE A 30 8.83 -0.32 -5.83
C PHE A 30 9.22 0.38 -4.53
N VAL A 31 8.29 0.47 -3.57
CA VAL A 31 8.56 1.13 -2.28
C VAL A 31 9.64 0.39 -1.50
N LYS A 32 9.51 -0.93 -1.35
CA LYS A 32 10.49 -1.76 -0.61
C LYS A 32 11.90 -1.61 -1.19
N LYS A 33 12.03 -1.69 -2.52
CA LYS A 33 13.33 -1.57 -3.20
C LYS A 33 13.89 -0.14 -3.14
N ALA A 34 13.04 0.89 -3.25
CA ALA A 34 13.47 2.27 -3.09
C ALA A 34 14.02 2.53 -1.67
N GLU A 35 13.33 2.07 -0.64
CA GLU A 35 13.78 2.21 0.75
C GLU A 35 15.06 1.42 1.03
N GLN A 36 15.18 0.21 0.47
CA GLN A 36 16.39 -0.59 0.55
C GLN A 36 17.57 0.13 -0.12
N GLN A 37 17.36 0.72 -1.30
CA GLN A 37 18.38 1.47 -2.01
C GLN A 37 18.78 2.74 -1.26
N GLN A 38 17.83 3.48 -0.68
CA GLN A 38 18.10 4.65 0.15
C GLN A 38 19.03 4.28 1.31
N LYS A 39 18.76 3.16 2.00
CA LYS A 39 19.61 2.63 3.07
C LYS A 39 20.98 2.19 2.56
N ARG A 40 21.02 1.41 1.47
CA ARG A 40 22.26 0.87 0.90
C ARG A 40 23.23 1.96 0.47
N LEU A 41 22.72 3.03 -0.12
CA LEU A 41 23.52 4.17 -0.59
C LEU A 41 23.73 5.25 0.47
N ALA A 42 23.24 5.05 1.70
CA ALA A 42 23.24 6.04 2.77
C ALA A 42 22.70 7.42 2.31
N VAL A 43 21.70 7.41 1.43
CA VAL A 43 21.06 8.62 0.92
C VAL A 43 20.35 9.30 2.10
N PRO A 44 20.68 10.56 2.44
CA PRO A 44 20.04 11.28 3.54
C PRO A 44 18.53 11.35 3.37
N ASP A 45 17.79 11.36 4.47
CA ASP A 45 16.35 11.58 4.37
C ASP A 45 16.07 12.97 3.75
N GLY A 46 15.06 13.02 2.87
CA GLY A 46 14.75 14.21 2.08
C GLY A 46 15.46 14.29 0.73
N GLN A 47 16.45 13.45 0.45
CA GLN A 47 17.12 13.40 -0.86
C GLN A 47 16.42 12.42 -1.83
N PRO A 48 16.49 12.67 -3.15
CA PRO A 48 15.96 11.74 -4.16
C PRO A 48 16.72 10.41 -4.15
N VAL A 49 15.97 9.31 -4.24
CA VAL A 49 16.55 7.97 -4.35
C VAL A 49 16.89 7.70 -5.83
N PRO A 50 18.17 7.42 -6.18
CA PRO A 50 18.54 7.14 -7.57
C PRO A 50 17.80 5.93 -8.13
N SER A 51 17.36 6.01 -9.39
CA SER A 51 16.61 4.95 -10.11
C SER A 51 15.17 4.68 -9.63
N TYR A 52 14.65 5.44 -8.66
CA TYR A 52 13.27 5.36 -8.17
C TYR A 52 12.57 6.71 -8.37
N GLY A 53 12.60 7.19 -9.61
CA GLY A 53 12.11 8.49 -10.02
C GLY A 53 10.72 8.44 -10.68
N PRO A 54 10.28 9.57 -11.27
CA PRO A 54 8.98 9.70 -11.91
C PRO A 54 8.75 8.69 -13.04
N SER A 55 9.77 8.39 -13.85
CA SER A 55 9.64 7.47 -14.99
C SER A 55 9.33 6.03 -14.58
N GLN A 56 9.85 5.56 -13.45
CA GLN A 56 9.54 4.24 -12.90
C GLN A 56 8.18 4.22 -12.18
N ALA A 57 7.80 5.33 -11.55
CA ALA A 57 6.61 5.40 -10.71
C ALA A 57 5.32 5.73 -11.48
N ALA A 58 5.41 6.52 -12.55
CA ALA A 58 4.26 6.93 -13.37
C ALA A 58 3.39 5.76 -13.86
N PRO A 59 3.92 4.65 -14.44
CA PRO A 59 3.08 3.53 -14.85
C PRO A 59 2.37 2.86 -13.66
N LEU A 60 3.02 2.81 -12.49
CA LEU A 60 2.43 2.24 -11.27
C LEU A 60 1.29 3.10 -10.72
N LEU A 61 1.45 4.43 -10.74
CA LEU A 61 0.38 5.37 -10.35
C LEU A 61 -0.80 5.32 -11.33
N ALA A 62 -0.52 5.21 -12.63
CA ALA A 62 -1.56 5.09 -13.65
C ALA A 62 -2.34 3.76 -13.51
N ASP A 63 -1.64 2.65 -13.26
CA ASP A 63 -2.27 1.36 -12.97
C ASP A 63 -3.13 1.44 -11.71
N PHE A 64 -2.57 1.97 -10.61
CA PHE A 64 -3.30 2.16 -9.36
C PHE A 64 -4.58 2.96 -9.59
N SER A 65 -4.49 4.11 -10.26
CA SER A 65 -5.63 5.01 -10.55
C SER A 65 -6.79 4.30 -11.26
N ARG A 66 -6.50 3.36 -12.15
CA ARG A 66 -7.51 2.64 -12.94
C ARG A 66 -8.26 1.57 -12.16
N ARG A 67 -7.62 0.93 -11.18
CA ARG A 67 -8.15 -0.31 -10.60
C ARG A 67 -8.24 -0.35 -9.09
N TRP A 68 -7.75 0.66 -8.37
CA TRP A 68 -7.68 0.63 -6.92
C TRP A 68 -9.04 0.37 -6.25
N GLN A 69 -10.14 0.96 -6.75
CA GLN A 69 -11.48 0.74 -6.20
C GLN A 69 -11.93 -0.71 -6.36
N GLN A 70 -11.75 -1.28 -7.56
CA GLN A 70 -12.12 -2.66 -7.85
C GLN A 70 -11.27 -3.65 -7.04
N ALA A 71 -9.97 -3.36 -6.89
CA ALA A 71 -9.06 -4.18 -6.09
C ALA A 71 -9.42 -4.13 -4.59
N VAL A 72 -9.75 -2.96 -4.05
CA VAL A 72 -10.17 -2.80 -2.65
C VAL A 72 -11.47 -3.58 -2.38
N GLU A 73 -12.43 -3.56 -3.31
CA GLU A 73 -13.64 -4.39 -3.20
C GLU A 73 -13.31 -5.89 -3.28
N ALA A 74 -12.46 -6.31 -4.21
CA ALA A 74 -12.03 -7.70 -4.33
C ALA A 74 -11.34 -8.21 -3.05
N MET A 75 -10.45 -7.40 -2.47
CA MET A 75 -9.81 -7.67 -1.18
C MET A 75 -10.84 -7.88 -0.07
N HIS A 76 -11.89 -7.04 -0.02
CA HIS A 76 -12.98 -7.22 0.94
C HIS A 76 -13.68 -8.56 0.76
N GLN A 77 -14.08 -8.91 -0.46
CA GLN A 77 -14.74 -10.19 -0.75
C GLN A 77 -13.85 -11.40 -0.42
N GLU A 78 -12.54 -11.31 -0.67
CA GLU A 78 -11.58 -12.34 -0.31
C GLU A 78 -11.48 -12.53 1.21
N VAL A 79 -11.43 -11.44 1.98
CA VAL A 79 -11.45 -11.51 3.44
C VAL A 79 -12.73 -12.16 3.95
N LEU A 80 -13.90 -11.78 3.43
CA LEU A 80 -15.19 -12.39 3.80
C LEU A 80 -15.23 -13.91 3.52
N ARG A 81 -14.59 -14.35 2.44
CA ARG A 81 -14.54 -15.76 2.03
C ARG A 81 -13.53 -16.58 2.83
N ASN A 82 -12.34 -16.04 3.06
CA ASN A 82 -11.20 -16.79 3.57
C ASN A 82 -11.05 -16.69 5.10
N VAL A 83 -11.55 -15.61 5.70
CA VAL A 83 -11.53 -15.38 7.15
C VAL A 83 -12.99 -15.34 7.59
N ALA A 84 -13.47 -16.44 8.18
CA ALA A 84 -14.86 -16.57 8.65
C ALA A 84 -15.33 -15.24 9.26
N GLY A 85 -16.39 -14.64 8.69
CA GLY A 85 -16.77 -13.21 8.76
C GLY A 85 -17.10 -12.60 10.13
N GLY A 86 -16.47 -13.07 11.22
CA GLY A 86 -16.47 -12.46 12.54
C GLY A 86 -15.42 -11.36 12.71
N ALA A 87 -15.14 -10.99 13.97
CA ALA A 87 -14.24 -9.88 14.33
C ALA A 87 -12.86 -9.95 13.66
N CYS A 88 -12.29 -11.16 13.52
CA CYS A 88 -11.00 -11.40 12.89
C CYS A 88 -10.96 -10.94 11.42
N GLY A 89 -12.03 -11.15 10.64
CA GLY A 89 -12.08 -10.71 9.23
C GLY A 89 -12.03 -9.19 9.11
N ARG A 90 -12.78 -8.47 9.96
CA ARG A 90 -12.76 -7.00 9.97
C ARG A 90 -11.39 -6.44 10.33
N ASP A 91 -10.72 -7.03 11.32
CA ASP A 91 -9.38 -6.62 11.74
C ASP A 91 -8.35 -6.86 10.62
N VAL A 92 -8.41 -8.00 9.93
CA VAL A 92 -7.55 -8.33 8.79
C VAL A 92 -7.77 -7.38 7.61
N LEU A 93 -9.03 -7.05 7.29
CA LEU A 93 -9.34 -6.09 6.23
C LEU A 93 -8.80 -4.71 6.59
N GLN A 94 -9.05 -4.24 7.82
CA GLN A 94 -8.56 -2.95 8.27
C GLN A 94 -7.03 -2.88 8.25
N ALA A 95 -6.33 -3.94 8.67
CA ALA A 95 -4.88 -4.04 8.58
C ALA A 95 -4.40 -3.97 7.12
N SER A 96 -5.07 -4.67 6.21
CA SER A 96 -4.76 -4.66 4.77
C SER A 96 -4.91 -3.27 4.16
N MET A 97 -6.01 -2.59 4.46
CA MET A 97 -6.29 -1.23 3.99
C MET A 97 -5.33 -0.19 4.57
N THR A 98 -4.93 -0.36 5.83
CA THR A 98 -3.91 0.48 6.48
C THR A 98 -2.56 0.30 5.80
N ALA A 99 -2.17 -0.95 5.53
CA ALA A 99 -0.92 -1.25 4.87
C ALA A 99 -0.90 -0.73 3.41
N LEU A 100 -2.02 -0.82 2.68
CA LEU A 100 -2.17 -0.19 1.35
C LEU A 100 -1.90 1.31 1.41
N LEU A 101 -2.58 2.03 2.31
CA LEU A 101 -2.41 3.47 2.49
C LEU A 101 -0.97 3.84 2.84
N LYS A 102 -0.32 3.03 3.70
CA LYS A 102 1.08 3.23 4.08
C LYS A 102 2.00 3.14 2.85
N TYR A 103 1.91 2.07 2.06
CA TYR A 103 2.75 1.92 0.87
C TYR A 103 2.48 3.01 -0.16
N TYR A 104 1.21 3.32 -0.43
CA TYR A 104 0.84 4.36 -1.39
C TYR A 104 1.32 5.75 -0.95
N THR A 105 1.11 6.12 0.31
CA THR A 105 1.62 7.39 0.86
C THR A 105 3.15 7.45 0.78
N ARG A 106 3.83 6.36 1.11
CA ARG A 106 5.29 6.29 1.04
C ARG A 106 5.82 6.46 -0.38
N MET A 107 5.15 5.89 -1.37
CA MET A 107 5.46 6.12 -2.78
C MET A 107 5.33 7.60 -3.16
N LEU A 108 4.27 8.28 -2.74
CA LEU A 108 4.10 9.71 -3.00
C LEU A 108 5.18 10.56 -2.30
N GLU A 109 5.58 10.21 -1.08
CA GLU A 109 6.70 10.87 -0.38
C GLU A 109 8.02 10.73 -1.11
N LEU A 110 8.34 9.52 -1.60
CA LEU A 110 9.53 9.28 -2.40
C LEU A 110 9.53 10.16 -3.66
N LEU A 111 8.39 10.31 -4.33
CA LEU A 111 8.27 11.15 -5.52
C LEU A 111 8.35 12.64 -5.24
N LYS A 112 7.81 13.13 -4.11
CA LYS A 112 7.96 14.54 -3.72
C LYS A 112 9.44 14.95 -3.60
N LYS A 113 10.33 14.02 -3.28
CA LYS A 113 11.78 14.22 -3.19
C LYS A 113 12.49 14.25 -4.55
N GLN A 114 11.82 13.86 -5.64
CA GLN A 114 12.37 13.76 -7.01
C GLN A 114 12.24 15.06 -7.84
N GLY A 115 12.11 16.21 -7.18
CA GLY A 115 12.02 17.51 -7.86
C GLY A 115 10.67 17.79 -8.55
N PRO A 116 10.62 18.74 -9.51
CA PRO A 116 9.37 19.21 -10.11
C PRO A 116 8.56 18.12 -10.83
N GLU A 117 9.23 17.21 -11.55
CA GLU A 117 8.58 16.11 -12.27
C GLU A 117 7.92 15.11 -11.31
N GLY A 118 8.59 14.79 -10.19
CA GLY A 118 8.00 13.95 -9.14
C GLY A 118 6.79 14.60 -8.49
N GLN A 119 6.83 15.91 -8.27
CA GLN A 119 5.68 16.66 -7.76
C GLN A 119 4.51 16.66 -8.75
N ALA A 120 4.78 16.73 -10.07
CA ALA A 120 3.75 16.63 -11.09
C ALA A 120 3.03 15.26 -11.03
N CYS A 121 3.79 14.15 -10.97
CA CYS A 121 3.20 12.82 -10.79
C CYS A 121 2.33 12.71 -9.54
N VAL A 122 2.73 13.32 -8.42
CA VAL A 122 1.96 13.31 -7.18
C VAL A 122 0.67 14.12 -7.29
N LYS A 123 0.63 15.19 -8.10
CA LYS A 123 -0.57 15.98 -8.35
C LYS A 123 -1.62 15.20 -9.15
N ASP A 124 -1.17 14.37 -10.09
CA ASP A 124 -2.04 13.54 -10.94
C ASP A 124 -2.44 12.21 -10.29
N ALA A 125 -1.81 11.87 -9.16
CA ALA A 125 -2.10 10.65 -8.42
C ALA A 125 -3.46 10.70 -7.72
N VAL A 126 -4.05 9.53 -7.45
CA VAL A 126 -5.27 9.42 -6.66
C VAL A 126 -5.04 10.06 -5.29
N ASN A 127 -5.94 10.95 -4.89
CA ASN A 127 -5.79 11.66 -3.63
C ASN A 127 -6.02 10.71 -2.43
N ILE A 128 -5.21 10.88 -1.38
CA ILE A 128 -5.32 10.07 -0.14
C ILE A 128 -6.72 10.14 0.48
N PRO A 129 -7.39 11.31 0.56
CA PRO A 129 -8.74 11.38 1.12
C PRO A 129 -9.78 10.52 0.41
N ALA A 130 -9.71 10.37 -0.92
CA ALA A 130 -10.61 9.53 -1.70
C ALA A 130 -10.39 8.05 -1.39
N ILE A 131 -9.13 7.63 -1.30
CA ILE A 131 -8.79 6.26 -0.89
C ILE A 131 -9.31 5.99 0.52
N MET A 132 -9.09 6.92 1.46
CA MET A 132 -9.60 6.80 2.83
C MET A 132 -11.14 6.76 2.91
N TYR A 133 -11.82 7.58 2.10
CA TYR A 133 -13.28 7.60 2.05
C TYR A 133 -13.82 6.24 1.58
N GLU A 134 -13.22 5.70 0.52
CA GLU A 134 -13.63 4.41 -0.04
C GLU A 134 -13.36 3.25 0.92
N ILE A 135 -12.19 3.23 1.57
CA ILE A 135 -11.87 2.26 2.61
C ILE A 135 -12.94 2.32 3.72
N LYS A 136 -13.30 3.52 4.18
CA LYS A 136 -14.35 3.69 5.21
C LYS A 136 -15.73 3.24 4.72
N ARG A 137 -16.02 3.36 3.43
CA ARG A 137 -17.28 2.90 2.84
C ARG A 137 -17.36 1.37 2.89
N ILE A 138 -16.26 0.70 2.53
CA ILE A 138 -16.18 -0.76 2.40
C ILE A 138 -16.04 -1.46 3.77
N THR A 139 -15.30 -0.90 4.71
CA THR A 139 -15.15 -1.50 6.06
C THR A 139 -16.36 -1.30 6.97
N LYS A 140 -17.28 -0.39 6.61
CA LYS A 140 -18.56 -0.18 7.29
C LYS A 140 -19.72 -0.97 6.66
N ALA A 141 -19.55 -1.45 5.43
CA ALA A 141 -20.52 -2.29 4.74
C ALA A 141 -20.52 -3.70 5.35
#